data_AF-A0A820G981-F1
#
_entry.id   AF-A0A820G981-F1
#
_cell.length_a   1.000
_cell.length_b   1.000
_cell.length_c   1.000
_cell.angle_alpha   90.00
_cell.angle_beta   90.00
_cell.angle_gamma   90.00
#
_symmetry.space_group_name_H-M   'P 1'
#
loop_
_entity.id
_entity.type
_entity.pdbx_description
1 polymer ?
#
loop_
_entity_poly.entity_id
_entity_poly.type
_entity_poly.pdbx_seq_one_letter_code
_entity_poly.pdbx_strand_id
1 'polypeptide(L)'
;ELLIDVEDKLIRKKYVSSLDIEILAAKLTHVETTEDLKLAETILEKFRHTPEALDFQQSLAYSLIRNYLDLGQKERLLPILNDKVKYGIFLDRFSANLLLNAFLLEKKYKEAAQVCIDLMLQDQDDDQLTRALGLNACYNYYLIATEEDFKNTIVEEDDEDIVKVKVQFVRNLTNDDHYDLMDKRKLLGKTIAYLTRDANNSSLYSLQILGNILYKKFGRVCDILQTILDNAQLQVDEGIMKILEKELDAYVYNPEESKENLPQSAYRRLELIPEAARDIIKEKLLPQLRERNKIVSLDLKQFVETNLIDQAKLADKRDTSKHEQQINIWSRERQEQFDDQIHRFVIEQKKTNLMERLRLLEERDELLNFFE
;
A
#
# COMPACT_ATOMS: atom_id res chain seq x y z
N GLU A 1 -3.54 -25.70 18.60
CA GLU A 1 -2.65 -25.53 19.79
C GLU A 1 -1.86 -24.23 19.76
N LEU A 2 -0.99 -23.98 18.76
CA LEU A 2 -0.19 -22.73 18.69
C LEU A 2 -1.04 -21.44 18.74
N LEU A 3 -2.12 -21.38 17.94
CA LEU A 3 -3.03 -20.23 17.92
C LEU A 3 -3.59 -19.91 19.31
N ILE A 4 -4.02 -20.95 20.03
CA ILE A 4 -4.60 -20.83 21.37
C ILE A 4 -3.54 -20.36 22.38
N ASP A 5 -2.31 -20.90 22.34
CA ASP A 5 -1.24 -20.48 23.24
C ASP A 5 -0.84 -19.01 23.02
N VAL A 6 -0.73 -18.58 21.77
CA VAL A 6 -0.41 -17.18 21.43
C VAL A 6 -1.55 -16.24 21.85
N GLU A 7 -2.80 -16.62 21.59
CA GLU A 7 -3.96 -15.85 22.03
C GLU A 7 -3.98 -15.72 23.57
N ASP A 8 -3.81 -16.82 24.30
CA ASP A 8 -3.78 -16.83 25.77
C ASP A 8 -2.68 -15.92 26.32
N LYS A 9 -1.51 -15.88 25.67
CA LYS A 9 -0.43 -14.96 26.05
C LYS A 9 -0.85 -13.50 25.83
N LEU A 10 -1.43 -13.16 24.69
CA LEU A 10 -1.89 -11.80 24.40
C LEU A 10 -3.01 -11.36 25.36
N ILE A 11 -3.99 -12.22 25.65
CA ILE A 11 -5.08 -11.93 26.59
C ILE A 11 -4.52 -11.68 27.99
N ARG A 12 -3.56 -12.49 28.43
CA ARG A 12 -2.89 -12.35 29.75
C ARG A 12 -1.84 -11.23 29.77
N LYS A 13 -1.73 -10.43 28.71
CA LYS A 13 -0.70 -9.38 28.53
C LYS A 13 0.72 -9.88 28.79
N LYS A 14 0.98 -11.14 28.42
CA LYS A 14 2.31 -11.72 28.42
C LYS A 14 3.05 -11.31 27.15
N TYR A 15 4.37 -11.28 27.25
CA TYR A 15 5.24 -11.00 26.12
C TYR A 15 5.00 -12.01 24.99
N VAL A 16 4.78 -11.50 23.78
CA VAL A 16 4.72 -12.25 22.53
C VAL A 16 5.65 -11.57 21.56
N SER A 17 6.62 -12.30 21.04
CA SER A 17 7.62 -11.73 20.13
C SER A 17 7.09 -11.62 18.70
N SER A 18 7.66 -10.73 17.90
CA SER A 18 7.36 -10.69 16.45
C SER A 18 7.68 -12.03 15.76
N LEU A 19 8.67 -12.79 16.25
CA LEU A 19 9.01 -14.12 15.74
C LEU A 19 7.89 -15.14 15.99
N ASP A 20 7.23 -15.09 17.16
CA ASP A 20 6.10 -15.98 17.47
C ASP A 20 4.95 -15.77 16.47
N ILE A 21 4.68 -14.50 16.13
CA ILE A 21 3.67 -14.13 15.14
C ILE A 21 4.10 -14.53 13.73
N GLU A 22 5.38 -14.39 13.39
CA GLU A 22 5.92 -14.87 12.11
C GLU A 22 5.79 -16.39 11.95
N ILE A 23 6.11 -17.15 13.00
CA ILE A 23 5.94 -18.62 13.03
C ILE A 23 4.46 -18.97 12.87
N LEU A 24 3.57 -18.24 13.55
CA LEU A 24 2.12 -18.41 13.42
C LEU A 24 1.69 -18.17 11.97
N ALA A 25 2.09 -17.04 11.39
CA ALA A 25 1.79 -16.69 10.01
C ALA A 25 2.27 -17.77 9.04
N ALA A 26 3.51 -18.24 9.18
CA ALA A 26 4.08 -19.29 8.34
C ALA A 26 3.33 -20.62 8.45
N LYS A 27 2.74 -20.92 9.61
CA LYS A 27 1.97 -22.16 9.87
C LYS A 27 0.50 -22.09 9.46
N LEU A 28 0.02 -20.95 8.94
CA LEU A 28 -1.37 -20.83 8.47
C LEU A 28 -1.72 -21.81 7.34
N THR A 29 -0.74 -22.32 6.59
CA THR A 29 -0.96 -23.38 5.58
C THR A 29 -1.53 -24.68 6.15
N HIS A 30 -1.38 -24.92 7.46
CA HIS A 30 -1.90 -26.11 8.14
C HIS A 30 -3.29 -25.88 8.75
N VAL A 31 -3.89 -24.71 8.50
CA VAL A 31 -5.22 -24.39 8.99
C VAL A 31 -6.27 -25.01 8.07
N GLU A 32 -7.10 -25.88 8.63
CA GLU A 32 -8.19 -26.56 7.90
C GLU A 32 -9.53 -25.82 8.05
N THR A 33 -9.70 -25.04 9.12
CA THR A 33 -10.97 -24.38 9.45
C THR A 33 -10.96 -22.87 9.23
N THR A 34 -12.11 -22.31 8.85
CA THR A 34 -12.26 -20.85 8.72
C THR A 34 -12.26 -20.14 10.08
N GLU A 35 -12.53 -20.86 11.17
CA GLU A 35 -12.50 -20.32 12.53
C GLU A 35 -11.07 -20.06 13.01
N ASP A 36 -10.15 -20.98 12.72
CA ASP A 36 -8.73 -20.80 13.00
C ASP A 36 -8.12 -19.60 12.24
N LEU A 37 -8.59 -19.33 11.01
CA LEU A 37 -8.19 -18.13 10.27
C LEU A 37 -8.69 -16.85 10.93
N LYS A 38 -9.96 -16.82 11.38
CA LYS A 38 -10.50 -15.68 12.14
C LYS A 38 -9.74 -15.45 13.44
N LEU A 39 -9.34 -16.54 14.11
CA LEU A 39 -8.52 -16.48 15.30
C LEU A 39 -7.14 -15.88 14.99
N ALA A 40 -6.50 -16.30 13.90
CA ALA A 40 -5.24 -15.70 13.44
C ALA A 40 -5.38 -14.20 13.15
N GLU A 41 -6.46 -13.78 12.50
CA GLU A 41 -6.78 -12.36 12.24
C GLU A 41 -6.92 -11.58 13.55
N THR A 42 -7.62 -12.15 14.54
CA THR A 42 -7.79 -11.56 15.87
C THR A 42 -6.46 -11.45 16.62
N ILE A 43 -5.58 -12.44 16.47
CA ILE A 43 -4.23 -12.42 17.05
C ILE A 43 -3.39 -11.30 16.43
N LEU A 44 -3.44 -11.11 15.10
CA LEU A 44 -2.72 -10.02 14.42
C LEU A 44 -3.19 -8.64 14.89
N GLU A 45 -4.51 -8.45 15.01
CA GLU A 45 -5.10 -7.24 15.58
C GLU A 45 -4.62 -6.99 17.01
N LYS A 46 -4.70 -7.99 17.89
CA LYS A 46 -4.24 -7.85 19.29
C LYS A 46 -2.74 -7.57 19.36
N PHE A 47 -1.94 -8.23 18.53
CA PHE A 47 -0.48 -8.03 18.47
C PHE A 47 -0.13 -6.60 18.06
N ARG A 48 -0.86 -6.00 17.10
CA ARG A 48 -0.63 -4.61 16.68
C ARG A 48 -0.71 -3.61 17.84
N HIS A 49 -1.47 -3.93 18.87
CA HIS A 49 -1.65 -3.09 20.06
C HIS A 49 -0.62 -3.39 21.18
N THR A 50 0.43 -4.16 20.89
CA THR A 50 1.55 -4.39 21.81
C THR A 50 2.81 -3.63 21.41
N PRO A 51 3.73 -3.33 22.34
CA PRO A 51 5.00 -2.67 22.02
C PRO A 51 5.85 -3.43 20.99
N GLU A 52 5.75 -4.77 20.98
CA GLU A 52 6.50 -5.66 20.09
C GLU A 52 6.06 -5.54 18.63
N ALA A 53 4.92 -4.89 18.34
CA ALA A 53 4.51 -4.55 16.98
C ALA A 53 5.45 -3.54 16.29
N LEU A 54 6.35 -2.88 17.03
CA LEU A 54 7.41 -2.07 16.44
C LEU A 54 8.46 -2.92 15.71
N ASP A 55 8.68 -4.15 16.17
CA ASP A 55 9.63 -5.09 15.57
C ASP A 55 9.02 -5.90 14.40
N PHE A 56 7.87 -5.45 13.88
CA PHE A 56 7.14 -6.10 12.80
C PHE A 56 8.03 -6.27 11.56
N GLN A 57 8.25 -7.53 11.17
CA GLN A 57 9.12 -7.89 10.05
C GLN A 57 8.37 -7.95 8.72
N GLN A 58 9.03 -7.59 7.63
CA GLN A 58 8.46 -7.73 6.27
C GLN A 58 8.24 -9.21 5.89
N SER A 59 9.05 -10.12 6.43
CA SER A 59 8.88 -11.56 6.23
C SER A 59 7.54 -12.09 6.75
N LEU A 60 7.02 -11.50 7.83
CA LEU A 60 5.70 -11.81 8.38
C LEU A 60 4.60 -11.41 7.39
N ALA A 61 4.63 -10.18 6.85
CA ALA A 61 3.68 -9.74 5.83
C ALA A 61 3.73 -10.66 4.60
N TYR A 62 4.93 -10.99 4.12
CA TYR A 62 5.13 -11.91 3.00
C TYR A 62 4.54 -13.29 3.27
N SER A 63 4.80 -13.89 4.44
CA SER A 63 4.27 -15.20 4.82
C SER A 63 2.75 -15.19 4.94
N LEU A 64 2.15 -14.15 5.53
CA LEU A 64 0.69 -14.00 5.59
C LEU A 64 0.10 -13.99 4.18
N ILE A 65 0.61 -13.13 3.30
CA ILE A 65 0.07 -12.96 1.95
C ILE A 65 0.17 -14.24 1.14
N ARG A 66 1.34 -14.89 1.18
CA ARG A 66 1.55 -16.16 0.49
C ARG A 66 0.60 -17.25 0.99
N ASN A 67 0.41 -17.36 2.30
CA ASN A 67 -0.44 -18.40 2.86
C ASN A 67 -1.93 -18.14 2.60
N TYR A 68 -2.40 -16.88 2.65
CA TYR A 68 -3.77 -16.54 2.25
C TYR A 68 -4.01 -16.79 0.75
N LEU A 69 -3.00 -16.57 -0.10
CA LEU A 69 -3.07 -16.92 -1.51
C LEU A 69 -3.14 -18.43 -1.73
N ASP A 70 -2.30 -19.21 -1.06
CA ASP A 70 -2.27 -20.68 -1.16
C ASP A 70 -3.58 -21.32 -0.66
N LEU A 71 -4.21 -20.73 0.36
CA LEU A 71 -5.52 -21.15 0.88
C LEU A 71 -6.72 -20.68 0.01
N GLY A 72 -6.47 -19.85 -1.01
CA GLY A 72 -7.53 -19.25 -1.82
C GLY A 72 -8.40 -18.21 -1.08
N GLN A 73 -7.94 -17.71 0.07
CA GLN A 73 -8.69 -16.81 0.97
C GLN A 73 -8.38 -15.33 0.76
N LYS A 74 -7.98 -14.93 -0.45
CA LYS A 74 -7.58 -13.54 -0.77
C LYS A 74 -8.66 -12.48 -0.56
N GLU A 75 -9.94 -12.85 -0.59
CA GLU A 75 -11.04 -11.91 -0.31
C GLU A 75 -11.05 -11.47 1.16
N ARG A 76 -10.58 -12.33 2.09
CA ARG A 76 -10.38 -11.99 3.50
C ARG A 76 -9.15 -11.11 3.72
N LEU A 77 -8.16 -11.26 2.86
CA LEU A 77 -6.89 -10.55 2.95
C LEU A 77 -7.03 -9.05 2.64
N LEU A 78 -7.89 -8.66 1.69
CA LEU A 78 -8.05 -7.25 1.31
C LEU A 78 -8.55 -6.35 2.45
N PRO A 79 -9.62 -6.69 3.21
CA PRO A 79 -10.01 -5.92 4.39
C PRO A 79 -8.87 -5.75 5.41
N ILE A 80 -8.08 -6.80 5.62
CA ILE A 80 -6.92 -6.79 6.54
C ILE A 80 -5.85 -5.82 6.05
N LEU A 81 -5.55 -5.80 4.75
CA LEU A 81 -4.56 -4.91 4.14
C LEU A 81 -5.03 -3.45 4.08
N ASN A 82 -6.33 -3.23 3.87
CA ASN A 82 -6.91 -1.89 3.84
C ASN A 82 -6.89 -1.22 5.22
N ASP A 83 -7.10 -2.00 6.29
CA ASP A 83 -7.06 -1.49 7.67
C ASP A 83 -5.66 -1.57 8.28
N LYS A 84 -4.80 -0.65 7.82
CA LYS A 84 -3.41 -0.51 8.28
C LYS A 84 -3.30 -0.09 9.74
N VAL A 85 -4.33 0.58 10.29
CA VAL A 85 -4.34 1.01 11.69
C VAL A 85 -4.51 -0.21 12.59
N LYS A 86 -5.49 -1.06 12.27
CA LYS A 86 -5.86 -2.23 13.04
C LYS A 86 -4.85 -3.37 12.95
N TYR A 87 -4.35 -3.68 11.76
CA TYR A 87 -3.48 -4.83 11.55
C TYR A 87 -2.00 -4.48 11.39
N GLY A 88 -1.67 -3.27 10.95
CA GLY A 88 -0.27 -2.84 10.75
C GLY A 88 0.49 -3.61 9.67
N ILE A 89 -0.22 -4.23 8.71
CA ILE A 89 0.40 -4.99 7.63
C ILE A 89 0.66 -4.06 6.44
N PHE A 90 1.93 -3.86 6.13
CA PHE A 90 2.38 -3.05 4.99
C PHE A 90 2.95 -3.97 3.92
N LEU A 91 2.56 -3.72 2.67
CA LEU A 91 2.97 -4.54 1.53
C LEU A 91 4.37 -4.13 1.09
N ASP A 92 5.28 -5.11 1.04
CA ASP A 92 6.50 -4.95 0.26
C ASP A 92 6.22 -5.18 -1.23
N ARG A 93 7.17 -4.78 -2.07
CA ARG A 93 7.08 -4.93 -3.52
C ARG A 93 6.81 -6.38 -3.97
N PHE A 94 7.40 -7.37 -3.30
CA PHE A 94 7.31 -8.76 -3.76
C PHE A 94 5.94 -9.34 -3.42
N SER A 95 5.45 -9.08 -2.21
CA SER A 95 4.10 -9.51 -1.82
C SER A 95 3.03 -8.80 -2.63
N ALA A 96 3.22 -7.51 -2.92
CA ALA A 96 2.30 -6.80 -3.80
C ALA A 96 2.31 -7.36 -5.22
N ASN A 97 3.47 -7.68 -5.80
CA ASN A 97 3.54 -8.32 -7.12
C ASN A 97 2.84 -9.69 -7.15
N LEU A 98 2.96 -10.49 -6.07
CA LEU A 98 2.23 -11.75 -5.94
C LEU A 98 0.71 -11.53 -5.93
N LEU A 99 0.23 -10.55 -5.15
CA LEU A 99 -1.19 -10.20 -5.09
C LEU A 99 -1.71 -9.66 -6.42
N LEU A 100 -0.97 -8.74 -7.05
CA LEU A 100 -1.30 -8.18 -8.35
C LEU A 100 -1.41 -9.28 -9.40
N ASN A 101 -0.45 -10.19 -9.45
CA ASN A 101 -0.50 -11.33 -10.36
C ASN A 101 -1.75 -12.20 -10.11
N ALA A 102 -2.04 -12.53 -8.85
CA ALA A 102 -3.20 -13.34 -8.49
C ALA A 102 -4.55 -12.69 -8.84
N PHE A 103 -4.67 -11.36 -8.69
CA PHE A 103 -5.89 -10.63 -9.07
C PHE A 103 -5.99 -10.42 -10.58
N LEU A 104 -4.89 -10.11 -11.27
CA LEU A 104 -4.86 -9.91 -12.72
C LEU A 104 -5.21 -11.19 -13.48
N LEU A 105 -4.73 -12.36 -13.03
CA LEU A 105 -5.09 -13.66 -13.63
C LEU A 105 -6.59 -13.95 -13.57
N GLU A 106 -7.26 -13.47 -12.52
CA GLU A 106 -8.71 -13.58 -12.34
C GLU A 106 -9.51 -12.40 -12.88
N LYS A 107 -8.84 -11.41 -13.50
CA LYS A 107 -9.44 -10.16 -13.99
C LYS A 107 -10.18 -9.37 -12.90
N LYS A 108 -9.74 -9.52 -11.64
CA LYS A 108 -10.20 -8.73 -10.48
C LYS A 108 -9.48 -7.38 -10.44
N TYR A 109 -9.77 -6.51 -11.42
CA TYR A 109 -9.01 -5.27 -11.62
C TYR A 109 -9.23 -4.23 -10.51
N LYS A 110 -10.40 -4.21 -9.88
CA LYS A 110 -10.73 -3.29 -8.77
C LYS A 110 -9.83 -3.55 -7.57
N GLU A 111 -9.73 -4.81 -7.18
CA GLU A 111 -8.89 -5.31 -6.10
C GLU A 111 -7.40 -5.08 -6.41
N ALA A 112 -6.98 -5.37 -7.65
CA ALA A 112 -5.62 -5.10 -8.09
C ALA A 112 -5.28 -3.59 -8.05
N ALA A 113 -6.20 -2.72 -8.48
CA ALA A 113 -6.01 -1.28 -8.41
C ALA A 113 -5.93 -0.78 -6.96
N GLN A 114 -6.68 -1.37 -6.04
CA GLN A 114 -6.59 -1.06 -4.61
C GLN A 114 -5.18 -1.35 -4.06
N VAL A 115 -4.60 -2.51 -4.39
CA VAL A 115 -3.21 -2.83 -4.03
C VAL A 115 -2.22 -1.79 -4.58
N CYS A 116 -2.46 -1.29 -5.79
CA CYS A 116 -1.61 -0.26 -6.39
C CYS A 116 -1.74 1.10 -5.69
N ILE A 117 -2.96 1.46 -5.26
CA ILE A 117 -3.20 2.66 -4.47
C ILE A 117 -2.44 2.55 -3.14
N ASP A 118 -2.47 1.38 -2.50
CA ASP A 118 -1.74 1.15 -1.26
C ASP A 118 -0.22 1.25 -1.43
N LEU A 119 0.33 0.74 -2.54
CA LEU A 119 1.74 0.90 -2.87
C LEU A 119 2.11 2.36 -3.13
N MET A 120 1.26 3.10 -3.84
CA MET A 120 1.46 4.54 -4.08
C MET A 120 1.43 5.33 -2.77
N LEU A 121 0.51 5.00 -1.84
CA LEU A 121 0.45 5.63 -0.52
C LEU A 121 1.62 5.26 0.41
N GLN A 122 2.40 4.24 0.06
CA GLN A 122 3.62 3.83 0.75
C GLN A 122 4.89 4.31 0.03
N ASP A 123 4.73 4.99 -1.11
CA ASP A 123 5.79 5.33 -2.06
C ASP A 123 6.69 4.11 -2.43
N GLN A 124 6.07 2.96 -2.75
CA GLN A 124 6.76 1.68 -3.05
C GLN A 124 6.52 1.17 -4.49
N ASP A 125 7.18 1.73 -5.50
CA ASP A 125 7.04 1.34 -6.93
C ASP A 125 8.36 1.28 -7.71
N ASP A 126 9.48 1.13 -7.01
CA ASP A 126 10.81 1.32 -7.58
C ASP A 126 11.16 0.37 -8.74
N ASP A 127 10.47 -0.78 -8.86
CA ASP A 127 10.75 -1.79 -9.87
C ASP A 127 9.82 -1.76 -11.09
N GLN A 128 10.41 -2.08 -12.24
CA GLN A 128 9.72 -2.10 -13.53
C GLN A 128 8.56 -3.11 -13.57
N LEU A 129 8.70 -4.25 -12.89
CA LEU A 129 7.66 -5.28 -12.79
C LEU A 129 6.40 -4.73 -12.10
N THR A 130 6.58 -4.12 -10.92
CA THR A 130 5.48 -3.53 -10.15
C THR A 130 4.79 -2.44 -10.93
N ARG A 131 5.54 -1.56 -11.61
CA ARG A 131 4.94 -0.51 -12.46
C ARG A 131 4.14 -1.09 -13.63
N ALA A 132 4.65 -2.11 -14.32
CA ALA A 132 3.94 -2.72 -15.43
C ALA A 132 2.65 -3.42 -14.98
N LEU A 133 2.70 -4.23 -13.91
CA LEU A 133 1.53 -4.89 -13.34
C LEU A 133 0.52 -3.88 -12.81
N GLY A 134 0.99 -2.84 -12.12
CA GLY A 134 0.14 -1.80 -11.56
C GLY A 134 -0.54 -0.96 -12.63
N LEU A 135 0.15 -0.60 -13.70
CA LEU A 135 -0.46 0.11 -14.83
C LEU A 135 -1.51 -0.76 -15.52
N ASN A 136 -1.24 -2.06 -15.68
CA ASN A 136 -2.21 -3.01 -16.21
C ASN A 136 -3.46 -3.12 -15.34
N ALA A 137 -3.29 -3.14 -14.01
CA ALA A 137 -4.41 -3.16 -13.07
C ALA A 137 -5.22 -1.86 -13.12
N CYS A 138 -4.57 -0.71 -12.93
CA CYS A 138 -5.23 0.59 -12.85
C CYS A 138 -5.91 1.00 -14.17
N TYR A 139 -5.26 0.77 -15.32
CA TYR A 139 -5.83 1.11 -16.62
C TYR A 139 -7.05 0.25 -16.94
N ASN A 140 -6.99 -1.06 -16.73
CA ASN A 140 -8.15 -1.93 -16.93
C ASN A 140 -9.27 -1.62 -15.96
N TYR A 141 -8.95 -1.33 -14.69
CA TYR A 141 -9.96 -0.87 -13.74
C TYR A 141 -10.64 0.40 -14.21
N TYR A 142 -9.89 1.40 -14.67
CA TYR A 142 -10.46 2.62 -15.26
C TYR A 142 -11.44 2.33 -16.41
N LEU A 143 -11.11 1.39 -17.30
CA LEU A 143 -11.97 1.05 -18.44
C LEU A 143 -13.29 0.36 -18.04
N ILE A 144 -13.29 -0.43 -16.96
CA ILE A 144 -14.48 -1.17 -16.52
C ILE A 144 -15.27 -0.47 -15.41
N ALA A 145 -14.65 0.48 -14.71
CA ALA A 145 -15.24 1.12 -13.54
C ALA A 145 -16.47 1.94 -13.90
N THR A 146 -17.46 1.89 -13.03
CA THR A 146 -18.68 2.70 -13.12
C THR A 146 -18.61 3.87 -12.14
N GLU A 147 -19.46 4.89 -12.31
CA GLU A 147 -19.57 6.00 -11.34
C GLU A 147 -19.94 5.51 -9.92
N GLU A 148 -20.58 4.34 -9.79
CA GLU A 148 -20.88 3.75 -8.49
C GLU A 148 -19.63 3.24 -7.76
N ASP A 149 -18.62 2.75 -8.49
CA ASP A 149 -17.37 2.27 -7.92
C ASP A 149 -16.57 3.39 -7.24
N PHE A 150 -16.73 4.62 -7.74
CA PHE A 150 -16.08 5.82 -7.21
C PHE A 150 -16.85 6.49 -6.09
N LYS A 151 -18.06 6.03 -5.74
CA LYS A 151 -18.76 6.54 -4.56
C LYS A 151 -18.02 6.11 -3.30
N ASN A 152 -17.82 7.09 -2.41
CA ASN A 152 -17.29 6.82 -1.09
C ASN A 152 -18.37 6.14 -0.26
N THR A 153 -18.09 4.91 0.16
CA THR A 153 -18.93 4.19 1.10
C THR A 153 -18.58 4.75 2.48
N ILE A 154 -19.40 5.64 3.00
CA ILE A 154 -19.27 6.08 4.39
C ILE A 154 -19.71 4.87 5.22
N VAL A 155 -18.74 4.19 5.84
CA VAL A 155 -19.05 3.17 6.84
C VAL A 155 -19.32 3.96 8.12
N GLU A 156 -20.58 3.99 8.55
CA GLU A 156 -20.90 4.43 9.90
C GLU A 156 -20.32 3.39 10.85
N GLU A 157 -19.25 3.74 11.57
CA GLU A 157 -18.74 2.91 12.65
C GLU A 157 -19.75 2.97 13.80
N ASP A 158 -20.26 1.81 14.24
CA ASP A 158 -21.14 1.71 15.40
C ASP A 158 -20.40 2.24 16.64
N ASP A 159 -21.01 3.21 17.33
CA ASP A 159 -20.52 3.91 18.54
C ASP A 159 -20.43 2.97 19.77
N GLU A 160 -19.69 1.86 19.70
CA GLU A 160 -19.37 1.07 20.89
C GLU A 160 -18.18 1.68 21.63
N ASP A 161 -18.48 2.26 22.80
CA ASP A 161 -17.55 2.69 23.85
C ASP A 161 -16.32 3.51 23.41
N ILE A 162 -16.51 4.49 22.51
CA ILE A 162 -15.45 5.44 22.16
C ILE A 162 -15.11 6.33 23.37
N VAL A 163 -14.00 6.05 24.04
CA VAL A 163 -13.42 6.93 25.05
C VAL A 163 -12.94 8.21 24.37
N LYS A 164 -13.75 9.27 24.44
CA LYS A 164 -13.43 10.58 23.84
C LYS A 164 -12.29 11.25 24.62
N VAL A 165 -11.06 11.11 24.13
CA VAL A 165 -9.90 11.84 24.64
C VAL A 165 -9.86 13.23 24.00
N LYS A 166 -9.82 14.29 24.80
CA LYS A 166 -9.74 15.65 24.30
C LYS A 166 -8.30 15.94 23.85
N VAL A 167 -8.06 15.83 22.54
CA VAL A 167 -6.77 16.16 21.93
C VAL A 167 -6.75 17.64 21.54
N GLN A 168 -5.61 18.31 21.68
CA GLN A 168 -5.44 19.65 21.14
C GLN A 168 -5.58 19.60 19.61
N PHE A 169 -6.44 20.45 19.05
CA PHE A 169 -6.68 20.46 17.61
C PHE A 169 -5.39 20.90 16.89
N VAL A 170 -4.67 19.94 16.32
CA VAL A 170 -3.57 20.20 15.42
C VAL A 170 -4.18 20.55 14.07
N ARG A 171 -4.07 21.82 13.66
CA ARG A 171 -4.42 22.21 12.29
C ARG A 171 -3.41 21.53 11.37
N ASN A 172 -3.89 20.68 10.45
CA ASN A 172 -3.07 20.30 9.31
C ASN A 172 -2.87 21.57 8.46
N LEU A 173 -1.68 22.15 8.52
CA LEU A 173 -1.36 23.45 7.89
C LEU A 173 -1.10 23.31 6.38
N THR A 174 -0.96 22.07 5.91
CA THR A 174 -0.58 21.76 4.54
C THR A 174 -1.33 20.52 4.08
N ASN A 175 -2.27 20.70 3.15
CA ASN A 175 -2.84 19.61 2.39
C ASN A 175 -1.84 19.23 1.29
N ASP A 176 -1.29 18.02 1.35
CA ASP A 176 -0.30 17.51 0.39
C ASP A 176 -0.91 16.56 -0.66
N ASP A 177 -2.23 16.40 -0.66
CA ASP A 177 -2.99 15.45 -1.47
C ASP A 177 -2.45 14.01 -1.37
N HIS A 178 -1.79 13.65 -0.25
CA HIS A 178 -1.26 12.31 -0.02
C HIS A 178 -2.17 11.45 0.83
N TYR A 179 -2.28 11.74 2.13
CA TYR A 179 -3.20 11.02 3.01
C TYR A 179 -4.56 11.71 3.17
N ASP A 180 -4.67 12.98 2.76
CA ASP A 180 -5.90 13.77 2.80
C ASP A 180 -6.88 13.42 1.66
N LEU A 181 -6.42 12.70 0.63
CA LEU A 181 -7.18 12.41 -0.58
C LEU A 181 -8.11 11.20 -0.42
N MET A 182 -9.38 11.45 -0.14
CA MET A 182 -10.40 10.40 0.07
C MET A 182 -11.20 10.03 -1.20
N ASP A 183 -11.07 10.80 -2.29
CA ASP A 183 -11.79 10.53 -3.54
C ASP A 183 -11.11 9.39 -4.31
N LYS A 184 -11.80 8.26 -4.42
CA LYS A 184 -11.31 7.05 -5.12
C LYS A 184 -10.90 7.31 -6.57
N ARG A 185 -11.60 8.21 -7.28
CA ARG A 185 -11.29 8.54 -8.68
C ARG A 185 -10.00 9.35 -8.76
N LYS A 186 -9.83 10.32 -7.86
CA LYS A 186 -8.58 11.10 -7.75
C LYS A 186 -7.42 10.20 -7.30
N LEU A 187 -7.62 9.26 -6.37
CA LEU A 187 -6.62 8.28 -5.94
C LEU A 187 -6.15 7.37 -7.08
N LEU A 188 -7.09 6.86 -7.89
CA LEU A 188 -6.75 6.08 -9.08
C LEU A 188 -5.93 6.91 -10.07
N GLY A 189 -6.35 8.15 -10.34
CA GLY A 189 -5.61 9.08 -11.20
C GLY A 189 -4.20 9.36 -10.70
N LYS A 190 -4.07 9.65 -9.41
CA LYS A 190 -2.78 9.86 -8.75
C LYS A 190 -1.89 8.62 -8.87
N THR A 191 -2.45 7.43 -8.68
CA THR A 191 -1.73 6.16 -8.80
C THR A 191 -1.21 5.95 -10.22
N ILE A 192 -2.03 6.19 -11.26
CA ILE A 192 -1.57 6.10 -12.66
C ILE A 192 -0.45 7.10 -12.93
N ALA A 193 -0.60 8.36 -12.47
CA ALA A 193 0.42 9.39 -12.64
C ALA A 193 1.72 9.06 -11.90
N TYR A 194 1.61 8.42 -10.74
CA TYR A 194 2.74 7.95 -9.94
C TYR A 194 3.51 6.83 -10.66
N LEU A 195 2.80 5.80 -11.13
CA LEU A 195 3.41 4.67 -11.85
C LEU A 195 4.00 5.04 -13.23
N THR A 196 3.62 6.20 -13.78
CA THR A 196 4.13 6.74 -15.06
C THR A 196 5.12 7.90 -14.88
N ARG A 197 5.61 8.17 -13.66
CA ARG A 197 6.54 9.28 -13.39
C ARG A 197 7.79 9.28 -14.27
N ASP A 198 8.30 8.09 -14.60
CA ASP A 198 9.48 7.88 -15.45
C ASP A 198 9.11 7.64 -16.92
N ALA A 199 8.03 8.26 -17.41
CA ALA A 199 7.56 8.10 -18.78
C ALA A 199 8.66 8.44 -19.80
N ASN A 200 8.95 7.47 -20.68
CA ASN A 200 10.00 7.60 -21.69
C ASN A 200 9.49 7.40 -23.13
N ASN A 201 8.20 7.10 -23.31
CA ASN A 201 7.59 6.84 -24.61
C ASN A 201 6.19 7.46 -24.70
N SER A 202 5.70 7.63 -25.92
CA SER A 202 4.41 8.26 -26.22
C SER A 202 3.22 7.61 -25.48
N SER A 203 3.21 6.28 -25.35
CA SER A 203 2.15 5.56 -24.65
C SER A 203 2.15 5.83 -23.15
N LEU A 204 3.32 5.81 -22.50
CA LEU A 204 3.47 6.14 -21.08
C LEU A 204 3.13 7.60 -20.80
N TYR A 205 3.55 8.53 -21.67
CA TYR A 205 3.13 9.94 -21.56
C TYR A 205 1.62 10.12 -21.69
N SER A 206 1.00 9.37 -22.61
CA SER A 206 -0.45 9.39 -22.76
C SER A 206 -1.15 8.87 -21.49
N LEU A 207 -0.69 7.75 -20.92
CA LEU A 207 -1.20 7.25 -19.63
C LEU A 207 -0.93 8.21 -18.47
N GLN A 208 0.21 8.90 -18.46
CA GLN A 208 0.52 9.93 -17.47
C GLN A 208 -0.46 11.12 -17.55
N ILE A 209 -0.81 11.53 -18.77
CA ILE A 209 -1.86 12.55 -18.99
C ILE A 209 -3.19 12.06 -18.44
N LEU A 210 -3.60 10.82 -18.73
CA LEU A 210 -4.82 10.22 -18.17
C LEU A 210 -4.84 10.25 -16.64
N GLY A 211 -3.74 9.84 -15.99
CA GLY A 211 -3.61 9.89 -14.53
C GLY A 211 -3.80 11.31 -13.97
N ASN A 212 -3.14 12.30 -14.58
CA ASN A 212 -3.26 13.69 -14.15
C ASN A 212 -4.63 14.31 -14.44
N ILE A 213 -5.35 13.86 -15.48
CA ILE A 213 -6.76 14.26 -15.74
C ILE A 213 -7.65 13.75 -14.61
N LEU A 214 -7.58 12.46 -14.28
CA LEU A 214 -8.37 11.86 -13.20
C LEU A 214 -8.05 12.46 -11.83
N TYR A 215 -6.79 12.81 -11.62
CA TYR A 215 -6.31 13.51 -10.42
C TYR A 215 -6.64 15.01 -10.41
N LYS A 216 -7.22 15.55 -11.49
CA LYS A 216 -7.56 16.98 -11.67
C LYS A 216 -6.35 17.94 -11.58
N LYS A 217 -5.14 17.47 -11.88
CA LYS A 217 -3.90 18.26 -11.87
C LYS A 217 -3.55 18.74 -13.28
N PHE A 218 -4.37 19.64 -13.84
CA PHE A 218 -4.21 20.15 -15.20
C PHE A 218 -2.92 20.96 -15.43
N GLY A 219 -2.35 21.56 -14.38
CA GLY A 219 -1.03 22.21 -14.48
C GLY A 219 0.06 21.24 -14.93
N ARG A 220 0.10 20.03 -14.35
CA ARG A 220 1.05 18.97 -14.75
C ARG A 220 0.79 18.48 -16.16
N VAL A 221 -0.47 18.43 -16.59
CA VAL A 221 -0.84 18.12 -17.98
C VAL A 221 -0.22 19.15 -18.94
N CYS A 222 -0.24 20.44 -18.61
CA CYS A 222 0.39 21.48 -19.43
C CYS A 222 1.89 21.22 -19.62
N ASP A 223 2.60 20.91 -18.53
CA ASP A 223 4.04 20.66 -18.56
C ASP A 223 4.39 19.43 -19.43
N ILE A 224 3.59 18.36 -19.31
CA ILE A 224 3.76 17.16 -20.12
C ILE A 224 3.48 17.46 -21.59
N LEU A 225 2.37 18.14 -21.92
CA LEU A 225 2.04 18.50 -23.29
C LEU A 225 3.11 19.42 -23.91
N GLN A 226 3.69 20.34 -23.14
CA GLN A 226 4.80 21.16 -23.58
C GLN A 226 6.06 20.31 -23.87
N THR A 227 6.39 19.37 -22.98
CA THR A 227 7.50 18.41 -23.19
C THR A 227 7.31 17.60 -24.47
N ILE A 228 6.09 17.15 -24.74
CA ILE A 228 5.75 16.43 -25.96
C ILE A 228 5.87 17.36 -27.17
N LEU A 229 5.43 18.62 -27.08
CA LEU A 229 5.57 19.59 -28.18
C LEU A 229 7.04 19.85 -28.52
N ASP A 230 7.90 19.95 -27.52
CA ASP A 230 9.33 20.22 -27.67
C ASP A 230 10.10 19.02 -28.26
N ASN A 231 9.67 17.78 -27.97
CA ASN A 231 10.29 16.57 -28.51
C ASN A 231 9.63 16.11 -29.82
N ALA A 232 10.38 16.06 -30.93
CA ALA A 232 9.85 15.70 -32.23
C ALA A 232 9.28 14.26 -32.33
N GLN A 233 9.75 13.32 -31.50
CA GLN A 233 9.35 11.91 -31.59
C GLN A 233 8.16 11.54 -30.69
N LEU A 234 7.79 12.41 -29.75
CA LEU A 234 6.69 12.13 -28.83
C LEU A 234 5.34 12.50 -29.44
N GLN A 235 4.37 11.64 -29.17
CA GLN A 235 2.98 11.73 -29.63
C GLN A 235 2.02 11.48 -28.46
N VAL A 236 0.76 11.86 -28.64
CA VAL A 236 -0.31 11.65 -27.65
C VAL A 236 -1.45 10.86 -28.28
N ASP A 237 -2.03 9.96 -27.49
CA ASP A 237 -3.19 9.19 -27.89
C ASP A 237 -4.45 10.06 -28.15
N GLU A 238 -5.12 9.81 -29.27
CA GLU A 238 -6.35 10.52 -29.66
C GLU A 238 -7.50 10.32 -28.64
N GLY A 239 -7.65 9.12 -28.08
CA GLY A 239 -8.69 8.80 -27.11
C GLY A 239 -8.53 9.61 -25.83
N ILE A 240 -7.30 9.71 -25.33
CA ILE A 240 -6.98 10.49 -24.12
C ILE A 240 -7.19 11.99 -24.36
N MET A 241 -6.88 12.50 -25.55
CA MET A 241 -7.15 13.90 -25.89
C MET A 241 -8.65 14.23 -25.89
N LYS A 242 -9.51 13.31 -26.37
CA LYS A 242 -10.97 13.49 -26.29
C LYS A 242 -11.47 13.50 -24.85
N ILE A 243 -10.89 12.64 -23.99
CA ILE A 243 -11.21 12.62 -22.56
C ILE A 243 -10.80 13.94 -21.90
N LEU A 244 -9.60 14.45 -22.23
CA LEU A 244 -9.11 15.75 -21.75
C LEU A 244 -10.07 16.87 -22.14
N GLU A 245 -10.48 16.95 -23.41
CA GLU A 245 -11.43 17.97 -23.88
C GLU A 245 -12.76 17.90 -23.13
N LYS A 246 -13.33 16.70 -22.96
CA LYS A 246 -14.58 16.49 -22.22
C LYS A 246 -14.47 16.91 -20.75
N GLU A 247 -13.41 16.52 -20.07
CA GLU A 247 -13.19 16.86 -18.65
C GLU A 247 -12.91 18.35 -18.48
N LEU A 248 -12.17 18.98 -19.40
CA LEU A 248 -11.98 20.44 -19.39
C LEU A 248 -13.29 21.20 -19.67
N ASP A 249 -14.22 20.64 -20.44
CA ASP A 249 -15.55 21.23 -20.66
C ASP A 249 -16.45 21.10 -19.43
N ALA A 250 -16.43 19.93 -18.77
CA ALA A 250 -17.22 19.64 -17.58
C ALA A 250 -16.67 20.29 -16.30
N TYR A 251 -15.39 20.68 -16.29
CA TYR A 251 -14.76 21.25 -15.10
C TYR A 251 -15.36 22.62 -14.74
N VAL A 252 -16.12 22.65 -13.65
CA VAL A 252 -16.56 23.87 -12.98
C VAL A 252 -15.61 24.11 -11.81
N TYR A 253 -14.90 25.24 -11.85
CA TYR A 253 -14.02 25.65 -10.75
C TYR A 253 -14.84 25.80 -9.47
N ASN A 254 -14.50 25.02 -8.43
CA ASN A 254 -15.05 25.22 -7.10
C ASN A 254 -14.02 25.98 -6.23
N PRO A 255 -14.27 27.25 -5.90
CA PRO A 255 -13.33 28.07 -5.13
C PRO A 255 -13.10 27.55 -3.69
N GLU A 256 -13.94 26.66 -3.18
CA GLU A 256 -13.83 26.16 -1.81
C GLU A 256 -12.79 25.04 -1.65
N GLU A 257 -12.60 24.16 -2.66
CA GLU A 257 -11.55 23.12 -2.65
C GLU A 257 -10.12 23.71 -2.65
N SER A 258 -9.95 24.97 -3.06
CA SER A 258 -8.64 25.65 -3.15
C SER A 258 -8.37 26.64 -2.01
N LYS A 259 -9.36 26.88 -1.14
CA LYS A 259 -9.31 27.91 -0.08
C LYS A 259 -9.14 27.37 1.34
N GLU A 260 -8.85 26.08 1.52
CA GLU A 260 -8.39 25.59 2.82
C GLU A 260 -6.98 26.14 3.13
N ASN A 261 -6.97 27.34 3.70
CA ASN A 261 -5.92 27.97 4.53
C ASN A 261 -4.45 27.71 4.15
N LEU A 262 -4.03 28.12 2.95
CA LEU A 262 -2.60 28.22 2.61
C LEU A 262 -2.03 29.58 3.07
N PRO A 263 -0.93 29.62 3.84
CA PRO A 263 -0.23 30.87 4.15
C PRO A 263 0.40 31.46 2.88
N GLN A 264 0.41 32.80 2.80
CA GLN A 264 0.84 33.60 1.65
C GLN A 264 2.27 33.31 1.14
N SER A 265 3.10 32.62 1.92
CA SER A 265 4.46 32.23 1.57
C SER A 265 4.54 30.91 0.77
N ALA A 266 3.47 30.12 0.70
CA ALA A 266 3.43 28.84 -0.03
C ALA A 266 3.13 29.01 -1.54
N TYR A 267 2.70 30.21 -1.97
CA TYR A 267 2.40 30.53 -3.37
C TYR A 267 3.60 30.47 -4.34
N ARG A 268 4.82 30.12 -3.88
CA ARG A 268 5.97 29.97 -4.78
C ARG A 268 6.00 28.67 -5.58
N ARG A 269 5.13 27.70 -5.26
CA ARG A 269 4.83 26.53 -6.11
C ARG A 269 3.36 26.57 -6.50
N LEU A 270 2.94 27.67 -7.15
CA LEU A 270 1.64 27.74 -7.80
C LEU A 270 1.60 26.66 -8.89
N GLU A 271 1.00 25.52 -8.57
CA GLU A 271 0.21 24.79 -9.57
C GLU A 271 -0.64 25.85 -10.28
N LEU A 272 -0.57 25.92 -11.62
CA LEU A 272 -1.40 26.85 -12.37
C LEU A 272 -2.83 26.79 -11.83
N ILE A 273 -3.43 27.96 -11.62
CA ILE A 273 -4.87 28.08 -11.36
C ILE A 273 -5.54 27.20 -12.43
N PRO A 274 -6.39 26.22 -12.06
CA PRO A 274 -6.96 25.26 -13.01
C PRO A 274 -7.60 25.91 -14.23
N GLU A 275 -8.14 27.12 -14.08
CA GLU A 275 -8.66 27.96 -15.18
C GLU A 275 -7.56 28.43 -16.15
N ALA A 276 -6.44 28.95 -15.65
CA ALA A 276 -5.32 29.35 -16.50
C ALA A 276 -4.72 28.15 -17.26
N ALA A 277 -4.64 26.97 -16.61
CA ALA A 277 -4.21 25.74 -17.26
C ALA A 277 -5.19 25.31 -18.36
N ARG A 278 -6.50 25.40 -18.11
CA ARG A 278 -7.55 25.08 -19.09
C ARG A 278 -7.43 25.94 -20.34
N ASP A 279 -7.29 27.25 -20.17
CA ASP A 279 -7.21 28.19 -21.30
C ASP A 279 -5.93 27.96 -22.10
N ILE A 280 -4.80 27.75 -21.43
CA ILE A 280 -3.53 27.42 -22.10
C ILE A 280 -3.64 26.11 -22.90
N ILE A 281 -4.27 25.08 -22.33
CA ILE A 281 -4.45 23.80 -23.04
C ILE A 281 -5.33 24.02 -24.28
N LYS A 282 -6.48 24.68 -24.13
CA LYS A 282 -7.46 24.85 -25.21
C LYS A 282 -7.00 25.79 -26.31
N GLU A 283 -6.49 26.96 -25.94
CA GLU A 283 -6.20 28.03 -26.88
C GLU A 283 -4.80 27.92 -27.50
N LYS A 284 -3.85 27.27 -26.81
CA LYS A 284 -2.45 27.22 -27.24
C LYS A 284 -1.96 25.81 -27.55
N LEU A 285 -2.07 24.88 -26.61
CA LEU A 285 -1.42 23.56 -26.75
C LEU A 285 -2.17 22.63 -27.72
N LEU A 286 -3.50 22.57 -27.66
CA LEU A 286 -4.32 21.75 -28.56
C LEU A 286 -4.14 22.12 -30.04
N PRO A 287 -4.21 23.41 -30.44
CA PRO A 287 -3.94 23.80 -31.83
C PRO A 287 -2.53 23.41 -32.28
N GLN A 288 -1.52 23.66 -31.45
CA GLN A 288 -0.13 23.34 -31.79
C GLN A 288 0.13 21.84 -31.96
N LEU A 289 -0.52 20.99 -31.15
CA LEU A 289 -0.42 19.53 -31.28
C LEU A 289 -1.09 19.05 -32.57
N ARG A 290 -2.22 19.65 -32.95
CA ARG A 290 -2.94 19.36 -34.20
C ARG A 290 -2.13 19.82 -35.42
N GLU A 291 -1.58 21.03 -35.40
CA GLU A 291 -0.71 21.56 -36.47
C GLU A 291 0.54 20.71 -36.70
N ARG A 292 1.14 20.18 -35.62
CA ARG A 292 2.32 19.32 -35.69
C ARG A 292 2.01 17.84 -35.92
N ASN A 293 0.74 17.46 -36.13
CA ASN A 293 0.28 16.08 -36.29
C ASN A 293 0.78 15.13 -35.18
N LYS A 294 0.79 15.59 -33.92
CA LYS A 294 1.26 14.81 -32.77
C LYS A 294 0.18 13.97 -32.09
N ILE A 295 -1.08 14.11 -32.51
CA ILE A 295 -2.21 13.32 -32.02
C ILE A 295 -2.35 12.11 -32.94
N VAL A 296 -2.13 10.91 -32.38
CA VAL A 296 -2.15 9.65 -33.12
C VAL A 296 -2.96 8.63 -32.32
N SER A 297 -3.69 7.75 -32.99
CA SER A 297 -4.33 6.61 -32.31
C SER A 297 -3.24 5.64 -31.88
N LEU A 298 -2.96 5.60 -30.57
CA LEU A 298 -2.04 4.65 -29.98
C LEU A 298 -2.90 3.53 -29.39
N ASP A 299 -2.65 2.27 -29.77
CA ASP A 299 -3.35 1.15 -29.15
C ASP A 299 -2.82 0.95 -27.71
N LEU A 300 -3.31 1.80 -26.80
CA LEU A 300 -2.92 1.82 -25.40
C LEU A 300 -3.31 0.53 -24.69
N LYS A 301 -4.42 -0.09 -25.11
CA LYS A 301 -4.86 -1.36 -24.56
C LYS A 301 -3.85 -2.45 -24.89
N GLN A 302 -3.47 -2.58 -26.16
CA GLN A 302 -2.42 -3.53 -26.55
C GLN A 302 -1.09 -3.21 -25.86
N PHE A 303 -0.70 -1.94 -25.78
CA PHE A 303 0.54 -1.53 -25.11
C PHE A 303 0.58 -1.98 -23.64
N VAL A 304 -0.51 -1.78 -22.90
CA VAL A 304 -0.61 -2.14 -21.48
C VAL A 304 -0.73 -3.65 -21.27
N GLU A 305 -1.56 -4.33 -22.06
CA GLU A 305 -1.82 -5.77 -21.89
C GLU A 305 -0.71 -6.67 -22.46
N THR A 306 0.12 -6.18 -23.38
CA THR A 306 1.17 -7.00 -24.02
C THR A 306 2.56 -6.42 -23.83
N ASN A 307 2.84 -5.24 -24.39
CA ASN A 307 4.20 -4.68 -24.42
C ASN A 307 4.77 -4.43 -23.02
N LEU A 308 3.98 -3.84 -22.10
CA LEU A 308 4.42 -3.63 -20.72
C LEU A 308 4.65 -4.95 -19.97
N ILE A 309 3.77 -5.93 -20.18
CA ILE A 309 3.88 -7.24 -19.53
C ILE A 309 5.11 -7.99 -20.04
N ASP A 310 5.40 -7.94 -21.34
CA ASP A 310 6.58 -8.58 -21.91
C ASP A 310 7.88 -7.92 -21.43
N GLN A 311 7.89 -6.58 -21.27
CA GLN A 311 8.99 -5.88 -20.60
C GLN A 311 9.14 -6.30 -19.13
N ALA A 312 8.03 -6.48 -18.41
CA ALA A 312 8.04 -7.00 -17.05
C ALA A 312 8.62 -8.42 -16.96
N LYS A 313 8.29 -9.31 -17.90
CA LYS A 313 8.86 -10.68 -17.95
C LYS A 313 10.38 -10.67 -18.12
N LEU A 314 10.93 -9.66 -18.81
CA LEU A 314 12.39 -9.51 -18.93
C LEU A 314 13.03 -9.06 -17.60
N ALA A 315 12.33 -8.21 -16.84
CA ALA A 315 12.77 -7.76 -15.51
C ALA A 315 12.63 -8.84 -14.43
N ASP A 316 11.72 -9.80 -14.60
CA ASP A 316 11.38 -10.86 -13.64
C ASP A 316 12.60 -11.66 -13.14
N LYS A 317 13.54 -12.00 -14.03
CA LYS A 317 14.77 -12.72 -13.62
C LYS A 317 15.61 -11.93 -12.62
N ARG A 318 15.71 -10.61 -12.82
CA ARG A 318 16.47 -9.73 -11.91
C ARG A 318 15.75 -9.62 -10.58
N ASP A 319 14.43 -9.49 -10.60
CA ASP A 319 13.64 -9.35 -9.38
C ASP A 319 13.57 -10.66 -8.59
N THR A 320 13.51 -11.81 -9.27
CA THR A 320 13.63 -13.13 -8.64
C THR A 320 14.94 -13.26 -7.87
N SER A 321 16.07 -12.86 -8.48
CA SER A 321 17.37 -12.92 -7.79
C SER A 321 17.44 -11.98 -6.57
N LYS A 322 16.86 -10.77 -6.66
CA LYS A 322 16.73 -9.88 -5.49
C LYS A 322 15.87 -10.51 -4.40
N HIS A 323 14.77 -11.18 -4.78
CA HIS A 323 13.87 -11.84 -3.84
C HIS A 323 14.54 -13.00 -3.11
N GLU A 324 15.30 -13.82 -3.83
CA GLU A 324 16.09 -14.91 -3.24
C GLU A 324 17.11 -14.37 -2.22
N GLN A 325 17.77 -13.25 -2.53
CA GLN A 325 18.67 -12.58 -1.59
C GLN A 325 17.91 -12.09 -0.34
N GLN A 326 16.74 -11.49 -0.54
CA GLN A 326 15.91 -11.00 0.57
C GLN A 326 15.43 -12.14 1.48
N ILE A 327 15.01 -13.28 0.90
CA ILE A 327 14.64 -14.47 1.66
C ILE A 327 15.82 -14.99 2.49
N ASN A 328 17.03 -14.99 1.94
CA ASN A 328 18.22 -15.43 2.67
C ASN A 328 18.54 -14.49 3.85
N ILE A 329 18.36 -13.18 3.67
CA ILE A 329 18.51 -12.19 4.74
C ILE A 329 17.49 -12.47 5.85
N TRP A 330 16.21 -12.59 5.50
CA TRP A 330 15.15 -12.91 6.45
C TRP A 330 15.39 -14.22 7.17
N SER A 331 15.89 -15.25 6.48
CA SER A 331 16.21 -16.54 7.10
C SER A 331 17.33 -16.42 8.13
N ARG A 332 18.32 -15.57 7.89
CA ARG A 332 19.42 -15.33 8.84
C ARG A 332 18.93 -14.53 10.05
N GLU A 333 18.20 -13.44 9.82
CA GLU A 333 17.63 -12.60 10.87
C GLU A 333 16.70 -13.41 11.78
N ARG A 334 15.86 -14.27 11.18
CA ARG A 334 14.99 -15.19 11.91
C ARG A 334 15.79 -16.16 12.78
N GLN A 335 16.88 -16.72 12.26
CA GLN A 335 17.74 -17.62 13.04
C GLN A 335 18.39 -16.90 14.22
N GLU A 336 18.90 -15.69 14.01
CA GLU A 336 19.49 -14.86 15.07
C GLU A 336 18.46 -14.53 16.16
N GLN A 337 17.25 -14.12 15.79
CA GLN A 337 16.16 -13.88 16.74
C GLN A 337 15.76 -15.14 17.51
N PHE A 338 15.73 -16.29 16.84
CA PHE A 338 15.41 -17.56 17.46
C PHE A 338 16.48 -17.97 18.49
N ASP A 339 17.76 -17.84 18.14
CA ASP A 339 18.87 -18.14 19.04
C ASP A 339 18.88 -17.21 20.26
N ASP A 340 18.59 -15.93 20.07
CA ASP A 340 18.44 -14.95 21.15
C ASP A 340 17.28 -15.30 22.09
N GLN A 341 16.15 -15.76 21.55
CA GLN A 341 15.02 -16.19 22.37
C GLN A 341 15.33 -17.45 23.17
N ILE A 342 16.01 -18.43 22.57
CA ILE A 342 16.47 -19.62 23.31
C ILE A 342 17.40 -19.20 24.44
N HIS A 343 18.34 -18.29 24.18
CA HIS A 343 19.26 -17.81 25.20
C HIS A 343 18.52 -17.13 26.37
N ARG A 344 17.56 -16.25 26.09
CA ARG A 344 16.71 -15.62 27.11
C ARG A 344 15.90 -16.65 27.90
N PHE A 345 15.31 -17.63 27.23
CA PHE A 345 14.55 -18.69 27.85
C PHE A 345 15.40 -19.52 28.82
N VAL A 346 16.63 -19.88 28.43
CA VAL A 346 17.58 -20.61 29.29
C VAL A 346 17.98 -19.78 30.52
N ILE A 347 18.16 -18.46 30.37
CA ILE A 347 18.44 -17.56 31.49
C ILE A 347 17.26 -17.52 32.47
N GLU A 348 16.04 -17.35 31.96
CA GLU A 348 14.84 -17.31 32.80
C GLU A 348 14.63 -18.64 33.55
N GLN A 349 14.83 -19.79 32.90
CA GLN A 349 14.77 -21.09 33.59
C GLN A 349 15.83 -21.22 34.70
N LYS A 350 17.05 -20.74 34.47
CA LYS A 350 18.08 -20.73 35.51
C LYS A 350 17.67 -19.83 36.68
N LYS A 351 17.09 -18.67 36.39
CA LYS A 351 16.63 -17.70 37.38
C LYS A 351 15.48 -18.26 38.22
N THR A 352 14.48 -18.91 37.62
CA THR A 352 13.38 -19.56 38.35
C THR A 352 13.90 -20.67 39.25
N ASN A 353 14.80 -21.52 38.74
CA ASN A 353 15.41 -22.60 39.53
C ASN A 353 16.23 -22.05 40.72
N LEU A 354 16.94 -20.93 40.54
CA LEU A 354 17.67 -20.26 41.62
C LEU A 354 16.72 -19.64 42.65
N MET A 355 15.64 -19.00 42.22
CA MET A 355 14.63 -18.44 43.13
C MET A 355 13.93 -19.52 43.95
N GLU A 356 13.57 -20.66 43.36
CA GLU A 356 13.00 -21.79 44.10
C GLU A 356 13.98 -22.34 45.14
N ARG A 357 15.26 -22.50 44.78
CA ARG A 357 16.29 -22.93 45.73
C ARG A 357 16.50 -21.93 46.86
N LEU A 358 16.47 -20.63 46.56
CA LEU A 358 16.61 -19.57 47.55
C LEU A 358 15.42 -19.59 48.52
N ARG A 359 14.19 -19.75 48.02
CA ARG A 359 12.99 -19.90 48.85
C ARG A 359 13.08 -21.10 49.78
N LEU A 360 13.57 -22.24 49.29
CA LEU A 360 13.76 -23.45 50.11
C LEU A 360 14.84 -23.27 51.19
N LEU A 361 15.85 -22.43 50.95
CA LEU A 361 16.86 -22.09 51.95
C LEU A 361 16.29 -21.13 52.99
N GLU A 362 15.53 -20.12 52.59
CA GLU A 362 14.83 -19.21 53.50
C GLU A 362 13.86 -19.98 54.42
N GLU A 363 13.04 -20.87 53.87
CA GLU A 363 12.14 -21.74 54.65
C GLU A 363 12.92 -22.60 55.67
N ARG A 364 14.15 -23.04 55.33
CA ARG A 364 15.01 -23.82 56.23
C ARG A 364 15.67 -22.96 57.30
N ASP A 365 16.13 -21.77 56.96
CA ASP A 365 16.72 -20.83 57.90
C ASP A 365 15.67 -20.34 58.92
N GLU A 366 14.43 -20.08 58.49
CA GLU A 366 13.32 -19.79 59.38
C GLU A 366 13.06 -20.92 60.38
N LEU A 367 13.09 -22.18 59.93
CA LEU A 367 12.92 -23.34 60.82
C LEU A 367 14.07 -23.50 61.82
N LEU A 368 15.31 -23.16 61.43
CA LEU A 368 16.48 -23.23 62.30
C LEU A 368 16.47 -22.11 63.35
N ASN A 369 16.10 -20.89 62.94
CA ASN A 369 16.00 -19.73 63.83
C ASN A 369 14.73 -19.72 64.70
N PHE A 370 13.79 -20.66 64.50
CA PHE A 370 12.59 -20.78 65.31
C PHE A 370 12.84 -21.38 66.71
N PHE A 371 14.00 -21.99 66.94
CA PHE A 371 14.39 -22.63 68.20
C PHE A 371 15.45 -21.86 69.02
N GLU A 372 15.89 -20.70 68.53
CA GLU A 372 16.63 -19.69 69.31
C GLU A 372 15.66 -18.63 69.84
#